data_AF-A0AAN9I1M3-F1
#
_entry.id   AF-A0AAN9I1M3-F1
#
_cell.length_a   1.000
_cell.length_b   1.000
_cell.length_c   1.000
_cell.angle_alpha   90.00
_cell.angle_beta   90.00
_cell.angle_gamma   90.00
#
_symmetry.space_group_name_H-M   'P 1'
#
loop_
_entity.id
_entity.type
_entity.pdbx_description
1 polymer ?
#
loop_
_entity_poly.entity_id
_entity_poly.type
_entity_poly.pdbx_seq_one_letter_code
_entity_poly.pdbx_strand_id
1 'polypeptide(L)'
;MDLSAFGVEDSKPAFSSKKKLNSVLPYFEILYFLRVDEMQKLRENAANRNQDEFYFKMIRTKTVDGIHKHEKTERSYKQLEARRNRLNQLEKIYMDMSMQKELHKNGRKRKLREDEIVCPTTKPVYKWCA
;
A
#
# COMPACT_ATOMS: atom_id res chain seq x y z
N MET A 1 -55.48 -19.69 45.28
CA MET A 1 -55.50 -20.95 44.52
C MET A 1 -56.25 -20.59 43.24
N ASP A 2 -55.63 -20.52 42.05
CA ASP A 2 -54.83 -21.57 41.41
C ASP A 2 -53.71 -21.06 40.49
N LEU A 3 -52.71 -21.93 40.35
CA LEU A 3 -51.61 -21.92 39.38
C LEU A 3 -52.04 -22.66 38.09
N SER A 4 -51.27 -22.47 37.02
CA SER A 4 -51.30 -23.16 35.69
C SER A 4 -52.29 -22.59 34.67
N ALA A 5 -52.02 -22.47 33.36
CA ALA A 5 -50.84 -22.67 32.53
C ALA A 5 -51.15 -22.08 31.12
N PHE A 6 -50.11 -21.66 30.37
CA PHE A 6 -49.79 -22.08 28.99
C PHE A 6 -48.98 -21.01 28.26
N GLY A 7 -47.85 -21.45 27.69
CA GLY A 7 -46.76 -20.63 27.20
C GLY A 7 -47.07 -19.83 25.95
N VAL A 8 -46.42 -18.67 25.87
CA VAL A 8 -46.24 -17.92 24.62
C VAL A 8 -44.83 -18.23 24.14
N GLU A 9 -44.73 -19.02 23.08
CA GLU A 9 -43.49 -19.34 22.40
C GLU A 9 -42.86 -18.05 21.82
N ASP A 10 -41.59 -17.80 22.19
CA ASP A 10 -40.75 -16.75 21.64
C ASP A 10 -40.43 -17.02 20.15
N SER A 11 -41.30 -16.57 19.25
CA SER A 11 -40.97 -16.43 17.83
C SER A 11 -39.98 -15.26 17.65
N LYS A 12 -38.68 -15.57 17.58
CA LYS A 12 -37.64 -14.60 17.20
C LYS A 12 -37.86 -14.16 15.74
N PRO A 13 -38.00 -12.85 15.42
CA PRO A 13 -38.12 -12.42 14.04
C PRO A 13 -36.78 -12.59 13.30
N ALA A 14 -36.81 -13.31 12.17
CA ALA A 14 -35.67 -13.47 11.28
C ALA A 14 -35.20 -12.11 10.74
N PHE A 15 -33.92 -11.79 10.93
CA PHE A 15 -33.31 -10.57 10.42
C PHE A 15 -33.23 -10.63 8.88
N SER A 16 -34.18 -9.96 8.22
CA SER A 16 -34.27 -9.82 6.76
C SER A 16 -33.00 -9.18 6.19
N SER A 17 -32.20 -9.99 5.49
CA SER A 17 -30.86 -9.64 4.98
C SER A 17 -30.85 -8.63 3.82
N LYS A 18 -31.99 -8.01 3.47
CA LYS A 18 -32.10 -7.02 2.38
C LYS A 18 -32.06 -5.56 2.85
N LYS A 19 -31.99 -5.29 4.16
CA LYS A 19 -32.06 -3.92 4.72
C LYS A 19 -30.73 -3.16 4.75
N LYS A 20 -29.58 -3.82 4.56
CA LYS A 20 -28.26 -3.19 4.67
C LYS A 20 -27.81 -2.41 3.42
N LEU A 21 -28.32 -2.74 2.23
CA LEU A 21 -27.93 -2.03 1.00
C LEU A 21 -28.69 -0.70 0.82
N ASN A 22 -29.95 -0.61 1.25
CA ASN A 22 -30.79 0.58 1.04
C ASN A 22 -30.49 1.75 2.00
N SER A 23 -29.82 1.51 3.13
CA SER A 23 -29.44 2.59 4.06
C SER A 23 -28.12 3.28 3.70
N VAL A 24 -27.32 2.71 2.79
CA VAL A 24 -25.99 3.23 2.41
C VAL A 24 -26.05 4.07 1.12
N LEU A 25 -27.00 3.77 0.22
CA LEU A 25 -27.26 4.53 -1.00
C LEU A 25 -27.53 6.04 -0.79
N PRO A 26 -28.34 6.50 0.20
CA PRO A 26 -28.56 7.93 0.38
C PRO A 26 -27.28 8.68 0.77
N TYR A 27 -26.37 8.04 1.53
CA TYR A 27 -25.08 8.65 1.86
C TYR A 27 -24.16 8.75 0.65
N PHE A 28 -24.20 7.76 -0.24
CA PHE A 28 -23.38 7.79 -1.46
C PHE A 28 -23.83 8.91 -2.41
N GLU A 29 -25.15 9.08 -2.60
CA GLU A 29 -25.70 10.18 -3.41
C GLU A 29 -25.35 11.55 -2.81
N ILE A 30 -25.59 11.74 -1.50
CA ILE A 30 -25.26 13.01 -0.82
C ILE A 30 -23.76 13.32 -0.93
N LEU A 31 -22.88 12.34 -0.68
CA LEU A 31 -21.43 12.52 -0.79
C LEU A 31 -20.99 12.82 -2.24
N TYR A 32 -21.64 12.22 -3.23
CA TYR A 32 -21.38 12.51 -4.63
C TYR A 32 -21.75 13.95 -4.98
N PHE A 33 -22.96 14.39 -4.62
CA PHE A 33 -23.39 15.77 -4.88
C PHE A 33 -22.49 16.79 -4.17
N LEU A 34 -22.15 16.57 -2.89
CA LEU A 34 -21.22 17.44 -2.16
C LEU A 34 -19.84 17.52 -2.84
N ARG A 35 -19.33 16.40 -3.36
CA ARG A 35 -18.06 16.35 -4.10
C ARG A 35 -18.14 17.05 -5.45
N VAL A 36 -19.24 16.88 -6.18
CA VAL A 36 -19.45 17.56 -7.46
C VAL A 36 -19.49 19.07 -7.28
N ASP A 37 -20.20 19.56 -6.25
CA ASP A 37 -20.26 21.00 -5.92
C ASP A 37 -18.88 21.57 -5.56
N GLU A 38 -18.10 20.83 -4.77
CA GLU A 38 -16.73 21.22 -4.44
C GLU A 38 -15.84 21.30 -5.69
N MET A 39 -15.95 20.34 -6.60
CA MET A 39 -15.20 20.36 -7.86
C MET A 39 -15.62 21.50 -8.78
N GLN A 40 -16.91 21.87 -8.80
CA GLN A 40 -17.38 23.03 -9.54
C GLN A 40 -16.75 24.32 -8.99
N LYS A 41 -16.76 24.51 -7.67
CA LYS A 41 -16.11 25.67 -7.02
C LYS A 41 -14.61 25.74 -7.34
N LEU A 42 -13.90 24.60 -7.33
CA LEU A 42 -12.49 24.57 -7.69
C LEU A 42 -12.25 24.97 -9.15
N ARG A 43 -13.12 24.56 -10.08
CA ARG A 43 -13.04 24.93 -11.49
C ARG A 43 -13.31 26.42 -11.70
N GLU A 44 -14.33 26.97 -11.05
CA GLU A 44 -14.64 28.39 -11.09
C GLU A 44 -13.49 29.23 -10.54
N ASN A 45 -12.93 28.85 -9.39
CA ASN A 45 -11.76 29.51 -8.81
C ASN A 45 -10.52 29.42 -9.72
N ALA A 46 -10.32 28.29 -10.38
CA ALA A 46 -9.24 28.13 -11.35
C ALA A 46 -9.44 29.00 -12.60
N ALA A 47 -10.68 29.14 -13.08
CA ALA A 47 -11.03 30.00 -14.22
C ALA A 47 -10.91 31.49 -13.88
N ASN A 48 -11.30 31.87 -12.66
CA ASN A 48 -11.25 33.26 -12.16
C ASN A 48 -9.91 33.62 -11.51
N ARG A 49 -8.85 32.86 -11.79
CA ARG A 49 -7.53 33.12 -11.21
C ARG A 49 -6.94 34.41 -11.76
N ASN A 50 -6.51 35.31 -10.89
CA ASN A 50 -5.77 36.51 -11.29
C ASN A 50 -4.32 36.15 -11.66
N GLN A 51 -3.86 36.55 -12.85
CA GLN A 51 -2.53 36.20 -13.38
C GLN A 51 -1.39 36.88 -12.62
N ASP A 52 -1.64 38.10 -12.12
CA ASP A 52 -0.66 38.91 -11.40
C ASP A 52 -0.69 38.67 -9.88
N GLU A 53 -1.50 37.71 -9.42
CA GLU A 53 -1.62 37.41 -7.99
C GLU A 53 -0.30 36.88 -7.42
N PHE A 54 0.23 37.57 -6.41
CA PHE A 54 1.48 37.20 -5.76
C PHE A 54 1.33 37.05 -4.24
N TYR A 55 1.74 35.89 -3.75
CA TYR A 55 1.85 35.58 -2.32
C TYR A 55 3.30 35.26 -1.99
N PHE A 56 3.83 35.83 -0.91
CA PHE A 56 5.20 35.54 -0.44
C PHE A 56 5.47 34.04 -0.21
N LYS A 57 4.45 33.23 0.09
CA LYS A 57 4.55 31.77 0.22
C LYS A 57 5.04 31.11 -1.08
N MET A 58 4.77 31.69 -2.24
CA MET A 58 5.22 31.18 -3.55
C MET A 58 6.74 31.25 -3.71
N ILE A 59 7.45 32.13 -2.99
CA ILE A 59 8.92 32.16 -3.00
C ILE A 59 9.50 30.87 -2.39
N ARG A 60 8.86 30.35 -1.35
CA ARG A 60 9.35 29.17 -0.59
C ARG A 60 8.81 27.85 -1.13
N THR A 61 7.82 27.89 -2.00
CA THR A 61 7.14 26.69 -2.48
C THR A 61 7.33 26.55 -3.97
N LYS A 62 7.44 25.30 -4.43
CA LYS A 62 7.65 25.02 -5.85
C LYS A 62 6.59 24.07 -6.36
N THR A 63 6.23 24.29 -7.60
CA THR A 63 5.38 23.41 -8.39
C THR A 63 6.31 22.55 -9.24
N VAL A 64 6.11 21.24 -9.22
CA VAL A 64 6.83 20.27 -10.06
C VAL A 64 5.79 19.65 -10.97
N ASP A 65 5.99 19.74 -12.29
CA ASP A 65 5.04 19.22 -13.30
C ASP A 65 3.61 19.79 -13.17
N GLY A 66 3.49 21.06 -12.77
CA GLY A 66 2.18 21.69 -12.55
C GLY A 66 1.50 21.35 -11.22
N ILE A 67 2.10 20.49 -10.38
CA ILE A 67 1.56 20.08 -9.08
C ILE A 67 2.39 20.63 -7.92
N HIS A 68 1.73 21.19 -6.91
CA HIS A 68 2.41 21.69 -5.71
C HIS A 68 2.98 20.51 -4.90
N LYS A 69 4.30 20.52 -4.65
CA LYS A 69 4.95 19.50 -3.82
C LYS A 69 5.47 20.09 -2.51
N HIS A 70 5.13 19.44 -1.40
CA HIS A 70 5.61 19.83 -0.09
C HIS A 70 7.03 19.31 0.16
N GLU A 71 7.98 20.22 0.36
CA GLU A 71 9.39 19.88 0.52
C GLU A 71 9.69 18.90 1.67
N LYS A 72 8.98 19.04 2.80
CA LYS A 72 9.14 18.13 3.95
C LYS A 72 8.80 16.69 3.59
N THR A 73 7.72 16.51 2.84
CA THR A 73 7.24 15.20 2.38
C THR A 73 8.24 14.58 1.40
N GLU A 74 8.71 15.37 0.43
CA GLU A 74 9.74 14.93 -0.55
C GLU A 74 11.04 14.49 0.14
N ARG A 75 11.53 15.27 1.11
CA ARG A 75 12.73 14.92 1.89
C ARG A 75 12.53 13.62 2.67
N SER A 76 11.35 13.42 3.26
CA SER A 76 11.00 12.19 4.00
C SER A 76 11.00 10.97 3.08
N TYR A 77 10.35 11.06 1.92
CA TYR A 77 10.32 9.96 0.94
C TYR A 77 11.71 9.63 0.41
N LYS A 78 12.53 10.64 0.08
CA LYS A 78 13.91 10.42 -0.36
C LYS A 78 14.75 9.72 0.72
N GLN A 79 14.58 10.10 2.00
CA GLN A 79 15.28 9.44 3.10
C GLN A 79 14.82 7.98 3.27
N LEU A 80 13.52 7.72 3.15
CA LEU A 80 12.95 6.38 3.23
C LEU A 80 13.49 5.48 2.11
N GLU A 81 13.53 5.99 0.88
CA GLU A 81 14.09 5.30 -0.27
C GLU A 81 15.57 4.96 -0.06
N ALA A 82 16.36 5.92 0.44
CA ALA A 82 17.77 5.67 0.78
C ALA A 82 17.94 4.59 1.87
N ARG A 83 17.05 4.53 2.87
CA ARG A 83 17.06 3.47 3.88
C ARG A 83 16.74 2.11 3.26
N ARG A 84 15.71 2.04 2.41
CA ARG A 84 15.34 0.81 1.70
C ARG A 84 16.48 0.29 0.83
N ASN A 85 17.13 1.17 0.09
CA ASN A 85 18.26 0.80 -0.77
C ASN A 85 19.44 0.26 0.05
N ARG A 86 19.76 0.88 1.20
CA ARG A 86 20.79 0.37 2.10
C ARG A 86 20.44 -1.00 2.68
N LEU A 87 19.19 -1.23 3.06
CA LEU A 87 18.75 -2.54 3.54
C LEU A 87 18.92 -3.62 2.47
N ASN A 88 18.49 -3.35 1.24
CA ASN A 88 18.64 -4.29 0.12
C ASN A 88 20.12 -4.61 -0.17
N GLN A 89 21.00 -3.61 -0.08
CA GLN A 89 22.44 -3.81 -0.25
C GLN A 89 23.03 -4.69 0.85
N LEU A 90 22.66 -4.44 2.11
CA LEU A 90 23.11 -5.24 3.25
C LEU A 90 22.60 -6.68 3.16
N GLU A 91 21.33 -6.86 2.79
CA GLU A 91 20.74 -8.18 2.58
C GLU A 91 21.51 -8.96 1.51
N LYS A 92 21.83 -8.32 0.38
CA LYS A 92 22.63 -8.93 -0.68
C LYS A 92 24.02 -9.36 -0.17
N ILE A 93 24.72 -8.47 0.53
CA ILE A 93 26.05 -8.77 1.10
C ILE A 93 25.96 -9.92 2.09
N TYR A 94 24.95 -9.91 2.96
CA TYR A 94 24.75 -10.96 3.95
C TYR A 94 24.48 -12.32 3.31
N MET A 95 23.61 -12.38 2.29
CA MET A 95 23.34 -13.59 1.52
C MET A 95 24.59 -14.12 0.83
N ASP A 96 25.36 -13.25 0.17
CA ASP A 96 26.58 -13.65 -0.53
C ASP A 96 27.66 -14.15 0.47
N MET A 97 27.81 -13.47 1.61
CA MET A 97 28.76 -13.87 2.67
C MET A 97 28.35 -15.17 3.36
N SER A 98 27.07 -15.36 3.65
CA SER A 98 26.53 -16.60 4.20
C SER A 98 26.81 -17.77 3.25
N MET A 99 26.50 -17.61 1.96
CA MET A 99 26.77 -18.62 0.94
C MET A 99 28.27 -18.96 0.85
N GLN A 100 29.15 -17.96 0.86
CA GLN A 100 30.60 -18.18 0.88
C GLN A 100 31.06 -18.99 2.10
N LYS A 101 30.54 -18.66 3.29
CA LYS A 101 30.85 -19.42 4.52
C LYS A 101 30.39 -20.87 4.42
N GLU A 102 29.19 -21.12 3.90
CA GLU A 102 28.70 -22.47 3.66
C GLU A 102 29.60 -23.23 2.67
N LEU A 103 30.04 -22.57 1.60
CA LEU A 103 31.02 -23.15 0.67
C LEU A 103 32.40 -23.37 1.29
N HIS A 104 32.80 -22.67 2.35
CA HIS A 104 34.09 -22.95 2.99
C HIS A 104 34.05 -24.13 3.97
N LYS A 105 32.88 -24.67 4.29
CA LYS A 105 32.76 -25.86 5.13
C LYS A 105 33.32 -27.10 4.43
N ASN A 106 33.85 -28.01 5.24
CA ASN A 106 34.40 -29.28 4.77
C ASN A 106 33.28 -30.17 4.21
N GLY A 107 33.58 -30.90 3.15
CA GLY A 107 32.66 -31.80 2.46
C GLY A 107 32.85 -31.74 0.95
N ARG A 108 32.58 -32.85 0.25
CA ARG A 108 32.68 -32.90 -1.21
C ARG A 108 31.46 -32.19 -1.80
N LYS A 109 31.70 -31.18 -2.63
CA LYS A 109 30.65 -30.42 -3.32
C LYS A 109 31.04 -30.13 -4.75
N ARG A 110 30.04 -29.99 -5.61
CA ARG A 110 30.22 -29.64 -7.03
C ARG A 110 29.26 -28.53 -7.44
N LYS A 111 29.68 -27.73 -8.41
CA LYS A 111 28.84 -26.73 -9.10
C LYS A 111 27.94 -27.46 -10.10
N LEU A 112 26.66 -27.09 -10.17
CA LEU A 112 25.72 -27.61 -11.16
C LEU A 112 25.98 -26.95 -12.52
N ARG A 113 25.73 -27.72 -13.60
CA ARG A 113 25.65 -27.20 -14.96
C ARG A 113 24.27 -26.58 -15.19
N GLU A 114 24.15 -25.70 -16.19
CA GLU A 114 22.91 -24.99 -16.51
C GLU A 114 21.74 -25.96 -16.80
N ASP A 115 21.99 -27.07 -17.49
CA ASP A 115 20.98 -28.08 -17.81
C ASP A 115 20.43 -28.84 -16.58
N GLU A 116 21.17 -28.86 -15.48
CA GLU A 116 20.76 -29.50 -14.22
C GLU A 116 19.90 -28.56 -13.33
N ILE A 117 19.79 -27.27 -13.70
CA ILE A 117 19.10 -26.24 -12.90
C ILE A 117 17.62 -26.19 -13.30
N VAL A 118 16.75 -26.62 -12.39
CA VAL A 118 15.28 -26.62 -12.60
C VAL A 118 14.71 -25.19 -12.68
N CYS A 119 15.24 -24.27 -11.88
CA CYS A 119 14.79 -22.87 -11.85
C CYS A 119 15.92 -21.95 -12.34
N PRO A 120 15.81 -21.38 -13.57
CA PRO A 120 16.86 -20.56 -14.16
C PRO A 120 17.27 -19.44 -13.19
N THR A 121 18.52 -19.50 -12.74
CA THR A 121 19.09 -18.56 -11.78
C THR A 121 20.39 -18.01 -12.34
N THR A 122 20.61 -16.70 -12.22
CA THR A 122 21.82 -16.03 -12.73
C THR A 122 23.07 -16.34 -11.91
N LYS A 123 22.90 -16.74 -10.65
CA LYS A 123 23.99 -17.12 -9.73
C LYS A 123 24.28 -18.62 -9.81
N PRO A 124 25.55 -19.04 -9.64
CA PRO A 124 25.93 -20.45 -9.67
C PRO A 124 25.31 -21.23 -8.50
N VAL A 125 24.82 -22.44 -8.76
CA VAL A 125 24.21 -23.35 -7.78
C VAL A 125 25.17 -24.50 -7.47
N TYR A 126 25.20 -24.92 -6.20
CA TYR A 126 26.07 -25.99 -5.72
C TYR A 126 25.26 -27.09 -5.04
N LYS A 127 25.72 -28.33 -5.18
CA LYS A 127 25.15 -29.51 -4.49
C LYS A 127 26.26 -30.23 -3.71
N TRP A 128 25.93 -30.60 -2.48
CA TRP A 128 26.75 -31.47 -1.64
C TRP A 128 26.64 -32.90 -2.14
N CYS A 129 27.77 -33.59 -2.28
CA CYS A 129 27.79 -35.02 -2.54
C CYS A 129 27.47 -35.74 -1.23
N ALA A 130 26.46 -36.62 -1.26
CA ALA A 130 26.20 -37.57 -0.20
C ALA A 130 27.32 -38.62 -0.13
#